data_AF-A0A8I1LK89-F1
#
_entry.id   AF-A0A8I1LK89-F1
#
_cell.length_a   1.000
_cell.length_b   1.000
_cell.length_c   1.000
_cell.angle_alpha   90.00
_cell.angle_beta   90.00
_cell.angle_gamma   90.00
#
_symmetry.space_group_name_H-M   'P 1'
#
loop_
_entity.id
_entity.type
_entity.pdbx_description
1 polymer ?
#
loop_
_entity_poly.entity_id
_entity_poly.type
_entity_poly.pdbx_seq_one_letter_code
_entity_poly.pdbx_strand_id
1 'polypeptide(L)'
;MKRPRSLSLFRDVTGEGDEPETTAPPTPEAAPAEEPPAPRRGLFGRRREAAEAAAPEAEADAQDADGEARPRRRLFGRRQRAASQVEAGAVDAMDVAAGIATLAADADPVDFEIDDQGRLVENGRKRYAIGLLWLPFDVDRKIAEQAGEAGFGDDAPDLYAMVGDREQIGFGFKYNGLKPGMAAAATLFSDEVLPGNWLAAFEMSGDMGQSWWIVAWRDGQIYEDRVITDGGDAQGAFAALQDAPNWSAMICPVAWDIDGTIDADLGSILQKRGRPARLKSTNQLRALLPIAIPVVLLVVAAIAGYLVWQNIVEQRRLEELRRIEAERRAAAARAAQAAQQPVEIIPPWVGLPSTERFYEICARSFQELLIFPTGWRQQPMTCSVSGDSIVAQATWRRESGGRVSWFLATMEDAGFENIGLDSNLDGATIPLREPFGEGDMDKSLRALSAQEVSETLTLRFDTLDLSPGFRLVAPRPDQAREQEGQPIWSYHELTFRESTPLQEYLKLVSDIPARVPEQLTYDPYNQTWTMVMRLYHEARQDE
;
A
#
# COMPACT_ATOMS: atom_id res chain seq x y z
N MET A 1 -62.66 -1.14 -27.21
CA MET A 1 -61.95 -2.41 -27.45
C MET A 1 -61.26 -2.80 -26.15
N LYS A 2 -61.79 -3.83 -25.48
CA LYS A 2 -61.48 -4.24 -24.09
C LYS A 2 -60.56 -5.48 -24.10
N ARG A 3 -59.60 -5.52 -23.16
CA ARG A 3 -58.85 -6.70 -22.66
C ARG A 3 -59.82 -7.75 -22.02
N PRO A 4 -59.40 -8.84 -21.32
CA PRO A 4 -58.31 -9.87 -21.42
C PRO A 4 -58.86 -11.32 -21.15
N ARG A 5 -57.98 -12.29 -20.78
CA ARG A 5 -58.22 -13.57 -20.02
C ARG A 5 -58.74 -14.77 -20.86
N SER A 6 -58.55 -16.06 -20.55
CA SER A 6 -57.82 -16.86 -19.54
C SER A 6 -58.09 -18.37 -19.84
N LEU A 7 -57.19 -19.27 -19.42
CA LEU A 7 -57.40 -20.61 -18.81
C LEU A 7 -58.54 -21.55 -19.25
N SER A 8 -58.16 -22.79 -19.63
CA SER A 8 -58.71 -24.13 -19.23
C SER A 8 -57.97 -25.21 -20.06
N LEU A 9 -57.39 -26.33 -19.62
CA LEU A 9 -57.58 -27.36 -18.57
C LEU A 9 -58.78 -28.31 -18.77
N PHE A 10 -58.51 -29.62 -18.50
CA PHE A 10 -59.35 -30.85 -18.51
C PHE A 10 -59.40 -31.65 -19.82
N ARG A 11 -59.19 -32.98 -19.86
CA ARG A 11 -59.62 -34.16 -19.03
C ARG A 11 -58.64 -35.32 -19.26
N ASP A 12 -58.63 -36.48 -18.61
CA ASP A 12 -59.17 -37.15 -17.42
C ASP A 12 -58.51 -38.55 -17.43
N VAL A 13 -58.33 -39.21 -16.28
CA VAL A 13 -58.69 -40.63 -15.99
C VAL A 13 -58.35 -40.91 -14.50
N THR A 14 -59.42 -40.91 -13.69
CA THR A 14 -59.80 -41.76 -12.52
C THR A 14 -58.76 -42.74 -11.92
N GLY A 15 -58.58 -42.96 -10.61
CA GLY A 15 -59.39 -42.67 -9.40
C GLY A 15 -59.89 -43.97 -8.74
N GLU A 16 -59.44 -44.30 -7.50
CA GLU A 16 -60.12 -45.00 -6.36
C GLU A 16 -59.07 -45.29 -5.24
N GLY A 17 -59.11 -44.69 -4.04
CA GLY A 17 -59.70 -45.21 -2.76
C GLY A 17 -58.67 -46.05 -1.97
N ASP A 18 -58.36 -45.95 -0.67
CA ASP A 18 -58.92 -45.32 0.54
C ASP A 18 -57.81 -45.26 1.64
N GLU A 19 -57.96 -44.33 2.58
CA GLU A 19 -57.28 -44.15 3.91
C GLU A 19 -57.67 -45.27 4.93
N PRO A 20 -57.12 -45.40 6.20
CA PRO A 20 -56.75 -44.29 7.12
C PRO A 20 -55.64 -44.50 8.21
N GLU A 21 -55.34 -43.38 8.90
CA GLU A 21 -54.95 -43.14 10.32
C GLU A 21 -53.79 -43.89 11.00
N THR A 22 -52.71 -43.20 11.39
CA THR A 22 -52.46 -42.44 12.67
C THR A 22 -51.94 -43.30 13.83
N THR A 23 -50.65 -43.20 14.16
CA THR A 23 -50.15 -43.14 15.55
C THR A 23 -48.71 -42.62 15.63
N ALA A 24 -48.45 -41.68 16.54
CA ALA A 24 -47.14 -41.24 17.03
C ALA A 24 -47.02 -41.63 18.53
N PRO A 25 -45.96 -41.33 19.31
CA PRO A 25 -44.50 -41.21 19.12
C PRO A 25 -43.76 -42.25 20.04
N PRO A 26 -42.45 -42.20 20.43
CA PRO A 26 -41.87 -41.16 21.31
C PRO A 26 -40.38 -40.80 21.09
N THR A 27 -40.00 -39.69 21.72
CA THR A 27 -38.67 -39.14 22.01
C THR A 27 -37.69 -40.15 22.62
N PRO A 28 -36.36 -40.03 22.40
CA PRO A 28 -35.38 -40.53 23.36
C PRO A 28 -34.58 -39.41 24.03
N GLU A 29 -34.55 -39.61 25.34
CA GLU A 29 -33.85 -39.03 26.47
C GLU A 29 -32.32 -38.94 26.30
N ALA A 30 -31.72 -37.96 26.98
CA ALA A 30 -30.30 -37.62 26.96
C ALA A 30 -29.52 -38.25 28.14
N ALA A 31 -28.26 -38.63 27.91
CA ALA A 31 -27.08 -38.57 28.81
C ALA A 31 -25.97 -39.55 28.32
N PRO A 32 -24.69 -39.46 28.78
CA PRO A 32 -23.92 -38.33 29.31
C PRO A 32 -22.56 -38.12 28.58
N ALA A 33 -21.80 -37.12 29.06
CA ALA A 33 -20.53 -36.62 28.55
C ALA A 33 -19.35 -37.60 28.56
N GLU A 34 -18.51 -37.54 27.51
CA GLU A 34 -17.14 -38.08 27.47
C GLU A 34 -16.12 -36.95 27.24
N GLU A 35 -15.04 -37.00 28.03
CA GLU A 35 -13.88 -36.11 28.05
C GLU A 35 -13.01 -36.21 26.78
N PRO A 36 -12.29 -35.13 26.41
CA PRO A 36 -11.35 -35.16 25.29
C PRO A 36 -9.97 -35.73 25.69
N PRO A 37 -9.29 -36.48 24.80
CA PRO A 37 -7.96 -37.01 25.09
C PRO A 37 -6.84 -35.96 24.89
N ALA A 38 -5.90 -35.98 25.83
CA ALA A 38 -4.65 -35.20 25.80
C ALA A 38 -3.67 -35.69 24.71
N PRO A 39 -2.82 -34.80 24.15
CA PRO A 39 -1.80 -35.19 23.19
C PRO A 39 -0.53 -35.73 23.87
N ARG A 40 -0.12 -36.95 23.48
CA ARG A 40 1.23 -37.50 23.73
C ARG A 40 2.21 -36.98 22.67
N ARG A 41 3.25 -36.26 23.08
CA ARG A 41 4.50 -36.05 22.33
C ARG A 41 5.71 -36.23 23.27
N GLY A 42 6.39 -37.37 23.13
CA GLY A 42 7.84 -37.52 23.29
C GLY A 42 8.34 -38.12 21.96
N LEU A 43 9.57 -37.98 21.48
CA LEU A 43 10.88 -37.74 22.08
C LEU A 43 11.87 -37.41 20.93
N PHE A 44 13.11 -37.12 21.30
CA PHE A 44 14.32 -36.80 20.50
C PHE A 44 14.43 -35.34 20.02
N GLY A 45 15.41 -34.53 20.42
CA GLY A 45 16.63 -34.73 21.21
C GLY A 45 17.81 -34.07 20.50
N ARG A 46 18.44 -33.06 21.12
CA ARG A 46 19.92 -32.93 21.30
C ARG A 46 20.35 -31.51 21.73
N ARG A 47 21.20 -31.53 22.76
CA ARG A 47 22.32 -30.65 23.13
C ARG A 47 22.06 -29.22 23.61
N ARG A 48 22.15 -29.08 24.94
CA ARG A 48 22.73 -27.95 25.67
C ARG A 48 24.20 -28.26 26.01
N GLU A 49 25.06 -27.28 25.79
CA GLU A 49 26.21 -26.83 26.61
C GLU A 49 26.15 -25.30 26.43
N ALA A 50 25.82 -24.42 27.38
CA ALA A 50 26.21 -24.19 28.78
C ALA A 50 27.69 -23.81 28.91
N ALA A 51 27.92 -22.50 29.09
CA ALA A 51 28.81 -21.85 30.07
C ALA A 51 29.30 -20.50 29.49
N GLU A 52 29.62 -19.44 30.23
CA GLU A 52 29.41 -18.99 31.61
C GLU A 52 30.16 -17.65 31.71
N ALA A 53 29.65 -16.71 32.51
CA ALA A 53 30.34 -15.60 33.20
C ALA A 53 31.35 -14.70 32.46
N ALA A 54 31.16 -13.38 32.57
CA ALA A 54 31.87 -12.56 33.56
C ALA A 54 31.89 -11.08 33.11
N ALA A 55 31.28 -10.22 33.91
CA ALA A 55 31.66 -8.81 34.00
C ALA A 55 32.73 -8.68 35.10
N PRO A 56 33.59 -7.67 35.02
CA PRO A 56 33.81 -6.85 36.21
C PRO A 56 33.83 -5.33 35.93
N GLU A 57 33.59 -4.63 37.03
CA GLU A 57 33.65 -3.18 37.27
C GLU A 57 35.07 -2.59 37.15
N ALA A 58 35.16 -1.28 36.86
CA ALA A 58 36.11 -0.28 37.39
C ALA A 58 35.85 1.08 36.69
N GLU A 59 35.37 2.12 37.40
CA GLU A 59 36.14 3.26 37.97
C GLU A 59 36.87 4.10 36.90
N ALA A 60 36.42 5.33 36.55
CA ALA A 60 36.43 6.61 37.28
C ALA A 60 37.70 7.46 37.01
N ASP A 61 37.52 8.59 36.28
CA ASP A 61 38.20 9.90 36.41
C ASP A 61 37.67 10.80 35.26
N ALA A 62 36.95 11.91 35.45
CA ALA A 62 37.21 13.20 36.12
C ALA A 62 37.58 14.34 35.13
N GLN A 63 36.80 15.44 35.20
CA GLN A 63 37.06 16.84 34.75
C GLN A 63 36.89 17.07 33.22
N ASP A 64 36.16 18.06 32.71
CA ASP A 64 35.96 19.46 33.13
C ASP A 64 34.54 20.01 32.87
N ALA A 65 34.18 20.99 33.69
CA ALA A 65 32.96 21.78 33.64
C ALA A 65 33.24 23.16 33.02
N ASP A 66 32.35 23.60 32.12
CA ASP A 66 31.94 24.99 31.85
C ASP A 66 30.76 24.85 30.86
N GLY A 67 29.52 25.31 31.08
CA GLY A 67 29.08 26.45 31.85
C GLY A 67 28.44 27.44 30.88
N GLU A 68 27.20 27.22 30.44
CA GLU A 68 26.24 28.32 30.22
C GLU A 68 24.83 27.80 29.84
N ALA A 69 23.88 28.06 30.73
CA ALA A 69 22.46 27.85 30.56
C ALA A 69 21.78 29.17 30.20
N ARG A 70 20.82 29.15 29.25
CA ARG A 70 19.78 30.18 29.17
C ARG A 70 18.40 29.63 28.79
N PRO A 71 17.32 30.27 29.28
CA PRO A 71 16.13 29.56 29.73
C PRO A 71 14.85 29.88 28.94
N ARG A 72 13.89 28.99 29.12
CA ARG A 72 12.50 29.06 28.65
C ARG A 72 11.77 30.30 29.20
N ARG A 73 11.27 31.15 28.31
CA ARG A 73 10.32 32.24 28.62
C ARG A 73 8.96 31.67 29.03
N ARG A 74 8.63 31.75 30.33
CA ARG A 74 7.27 31.85 30.84
C ARG A 74 7.18 33.14 31.65
N LEU A 75 6.37 34.09 31.19
CA LEU A 75 6.05 35.33 31.90
C LEU A 75 4.54 35.58 31.76
N PHE A 76 3.76 35.05 32.70
CA PHE A 76 2.47 35.62 33.07
C PHE A 76 2.55 35.95 34.56
N GLY A 77 3.20 37.09 34.83
CA GLY A 77 3.15 37.76 36.12
C GLY A 77 1.84 38.51 36.24
N ARG A 78 0.93 37.95 37.03
CA ARG A 78 -0.32 38.55 37.50
C ARG A 78 0.06 39.77 38.36
N ARG A 79 0.03 40.99 37.81
CA ARG A 79 0.11 42.23 38.60
C ARG A 79 -1.30 42.57 39.07
N GLN A 80 -1.57 42.30 40.34
CA GLN A 80 -2.61 42.97 41.11
C GLN A 80 -2.35 44.48 41.04
N ARG A 81 -3.27 45.25 40.46
CA ARG A 81 -3.34 46.69 40.74
C ARG A 81 -4.08 46.82 42.06
N ALA A 82 -3.34 47.24 43.08
CA ALA A 82 -3.91 47.80 44.28
C ALA A 82 -4.80 48.98 43.89
N ALA A 83 -5.97 49.05 44.49
CA ALA A 83 -6.80 50.24 44.50
C ALA A 83 -5.98 51.36 45.15
N SER A 84 -5.43 52.25 44.33
CA SER A 84 -5.00 53.57 44.78
C SER A 84 -6.22 54.47 44.72
N GLN A 85 -6.76 54.72 45.90
CA GLN A 85 -7.65 55.83 46.20
C GLN A 85 -6.94 57.12 45.75
N VAL A 86 -7.29 57.60 44.55
CA VAL A 86 -6.91 58.94 44.10
C VAL A 86 -7.94 59.87 44.70
N GLU A 87 -7.56 60.55 45.77
CA GLU A 87 -8.23 61.78 46.17
C GLU A 87 -8.27 62.70 44.95
N ALA A 88 -9.47 63.14 44.59
CA ALA A 88 -9.70 64.16 43.57
C ALA A 88 -9.00 65.45 44.02
N GLY A 89 -7.73 65.60 43.64
CA GLY A 89 -7.10 66.89 43.55
C GLY A 89 -7.82 67.66 42.46
N ALA A 90 -8.53 68.73 42.83
CA ALA A 90 -9.07 69.69 41.89
C ALA A 90 -7.93 70.18 41.00
N VAL A 91 -7.86 69.67 39.76
CA VAL A 91 -7.01 70.25 38.73
C VAL A 91 -7.64 71.60 38.43
N ASP A 92 -6.89 72.67 38.66
CA ASP A 92 -7.40 74.03 38.48
C ASP A 92 -7.72 74.24 36.99
N ALA A 93 -8.83 74.88 36.66
CA ALA A 93 -9.24 75.09 35.26
C ALA A 93 -8.15 75.85 34.45
N MET A 94 -7.32 76.63 35.16
CA MET A 94 -6.13 77.30 34.61
C MET A 94 -5.04 76.33 34.13
N ASP A 95 -4.85 75.17 34.77
CA ASP A 95 -3.84 74.18 34.38
C ASP A 95 -4.28 73.39 33.13
N VAL A 96 -5.59 73.11 32.99
CA VAL A 96 -6.15 72.49 31.78
C VAL A 96 -6.06 73.47 30.60
N ALA A 97 -6.39 74.75 30.80
CA ALA A 97 -6.26 75.78 29.77
C ALA A 97 -4.80 75.97 29.32
N ALA A 98 -3.83 75.95 30.25
CA ALA A 98 -2.41 76.03 29.91
C ALA A 98 -1.91 74.78 29.16
N GLY A 99 -2.41 73.58 29.53
CA GLY A 99 -2.13 72.33 28.84
C GLY A 99 -2.65 72.31 27.40
N ILE A 100 -3.91 72.73 27.19
CA ILE A 100 -4.51 72.86 25.85
C ILE A 100 -3.75 73.89 25.00
N ALA A 101 -3.39 75.04 25.56
CA ALA A 101 -2.63 76.08 24.85
C ALA A 101 -1.22 75.60 24.44
N THR A 102 -0.57 74.78 25.26
CA THR A 102 0.75 74.21 24.94
C THR A 102 0.65 73.15 23.83
N LEU A 103 -0.42 72.35 23.84
CA LEU A 103 -0.67 71.32 22.82
C LEU A 103 -1.10 71.90 21.46
N ALA A 104 -1.84 73.01 21.47
CA ALA A 104 -2.22 73.73 20.27
C ALA A 104 -1.01 74.35 19.53
N ALA A 105 0.09 74.63 20.23
CA ALA A 105 1.31 75.20 19.65
C ALA A 105 2.20 74.17 18.92
N ASP A 106 2.08 72.87 19.26
CA ASP A 106 2.92 71.77 18.75
C ASP A 106 2.22 70.86 17.73
N ALA A 107 0.92 71.05 17.45
CA ALA A 107 0.13 70.20 16.56
C ALA A 107 0.07 70.76 15.13
N ASP A 108 0.32 69.91 14.13
CA ASP A 108 -0.07 70.19 12.73
C ASP A 108 -1.60 70.43 12.69
N PRO A 109 -2.10 71.46 11.98
CA PRO A 109 -3.53 71.74 11.92
C PRO A 109 -4.24 70.56 11.25
N VAL A 110 -4.98 69.80 12.05
CA VAL A 110 -5.83 68.70 11.57
C VAL A 110 -7.21 69.28 11.34
N ASP A 111 -7.64 69.30 10.08
CA ASP A 111 -8.96 69.78 9.72
C ASP A 111 -10.00 68.68 9.92
N PHE A 112 -11.07 69.04 10.63
CA PHE A 112 -12.16 68.16 11.00
C PHE A 112 -13.47 68.73 10.46
N GLU A 113 -14.07 67.98 9.55
CA GLU A 113 -15.33 68.35 8.90
C GLU A 113 -16.41 67.32 9.22
N ILE A 114 -17.67 67.71 9.04
CA ILE A 114 -18.80 66.78 9.06
C ILE A 114 -19.27 66.46 7.63
N ASP A 115 -19.32 65.17 7.27
CA ASP A 115 -19.82 64.76 5.95
C ASP A 115 -21.35 64.71 5.87
N ASP A 116 -21.86 64.55 4.65
CA ASP A 116 -23.29 64.47 4.30
C ASP A 116 -24.10 63.39 5.05
N GLN A 117 -23.41 62.48 5.75
CA GLN A 117 -24.03 61.42 6.55
C GLN A 117 -23.84 61.62 8.06
N GLY A 118 -23.36 62.79 8.50
CA GLY A 118 -23.20 63.13 9.91
C GLY A 118 -21.99 62.47 10.57
N ARG A 119 -20.95 62.14 9.81
CA ARG A 119 -19.71 61.55 10.34
C ARG A 119 -18.60 62.58 10.42
N LEU A 120 -17.76 62.45 11.43
CA LEU A 120 -16.54 63.25 11.55
C LEU A 120 -15.50 62.77 10.55
N VAL A 121 -15.01 63.67 9.70
CA VAL A 121 -14.01 63.41 8.67
C VAL A 121 -12.75 64.18 8.96
N GLU A 122 -11.64 63.47 9.08
CA GLU A 122 -10.32 64.05 9.25
C GLU A 122 -9.62 64.16 7.89
N ASN A 123 -9.23 65.40 7.53
CA ASN A 123 -8.47 65.71 6.31
C ASN A 123 -9.09 65.06 5.04
N GLY A 124 -10.42 64.99 4.96
CA GLY A 124 -11.17 64.38 3.85
C GLY A 124 -11.01 62.86 3.68
N ARG A 125 -10.31 62.16 4.59
CA ARG A 125 -9.89 60.75 4.38
C ARG A 125 -10.44 59.78 5.42
N LYS A 126 -10.17 60.04 6.69
CA LYS A 126 -10.54 59.11 7.77
C LYS A 126 -11.89 59.52 8.33
N ARG A 127 -12.79 58.54 8.47
CA ARG A 127 -14.15 58.76 8.96
C ARG A 127 -14.32 58.13 10.34
N TYR A 128 -14.89 58.89 11.25
CA TYR A 128 -15.14 58.52 12.63
C TYR A 128 -16.64 58.57 12.92
N ALA A 129 -17.09 57.72 13.83
CA ALA A 129 -18.48 57.68 14.27
C ALA A 129 -18.67 58.67 15.42
N ILE A 130 -19.55 59.64 15.22
CA ILE A 130 -20.05 60.59 16.23
C ILE A 130 -21.56 60.38 16.39
N GLY A 131 -22.17 60.88 17.46
CA GLY A 131 -23.60 60.77 17.66
C GLY A 131 -24.05 59.37 18.08
N LEU A 132 -23.21 58.60 18.78
CA LEU A 132 -23.57 57.26 19.24
C LEU A 132 -24.44 57.35 20.51
N LEU A 133 -25.41 56.46 20.63
CA LEU A 133 -26.22 56.34 21.84
C LEU A 133 -25.46 55.48 22.88
N TRP A 134 -24.93 56.12 23.92
CA TRP A 134 -24.17 55.46 24.96
C TRP A 134 -25.04 55.03 26.14
N LEU A 135 -24.99 53.74 26.49
CA LEU A 135 -25.75 53.12 27.58
C LEU A 135 -24.83 52.24 28.43
N PRO A 136 -25.13 52.03 29.73
CA PRO A 136 -24.45 51.04 30.54
C PRO A 136 -24.53 49.65 29.89
N PHE A 137 -23.42 48.91 29.85
CA PHE A 137 -23.42 47.58 29.27
C PHE A 137 -23.91 46.53 30.27
N ASP A 138 -24.95 45.79 29.89
CA ASP A 138 -25.42 44.64 30.66
C ASP A 138 -24.69 43.37 30.19
N VAL A 139 -23.86 42.80 31.06
CA VAL A 139 -23.07 41.59 30.76
C VAL A 139 -23.93 40.33 30.61
N ASP A 140 -25.11 40.30 31.22
CA ASP A 140 -25.98 39.12 31.27
C ASP A 140 -26.92 39.03 30.06
N ARG A 141 -27.01 40.11 29.27
CA ARG A 141 -27.91 40.21 28.12
C ARG A 141 -27.18 40.20 26.80
N LYS A 142 -27.82 39.66 25.76
CA LYS A 142 -27.24 39.65 24.40
C LYS A 142 -27.23 41.07 23.84
N ILE A 143 -26.17 41.40 23.10
CA ILE A 143 -26.01 42.71 22.45
C ILE A 143 -27.17 43.05 21.52
N ALA A 144 -27.71 42.07 20.79
CA ALA A 144 -28.85 42.27 19.90
C ALA A 144 -30.15 42.63 20.65
N GLU A 145 -30.30 42.16 21.88
CA GLU A 145 -31.46 42.45 22.74
C GLU A 145 -31.33 43.85 23.33
N GLN A 146 -30.15 44.20 23.85
CA GLN A 146 -29.83 45.55 24.31
C GLN A 146 -29.95 46.59 23.19
N ALA A 147 -29.55 46.23 21.96
CA ALA A 147 -29.77 47.07 20.78
C ALA A 147 -31.26 47.27 20.52
N GLY A 148 -32.07 46.20 20.58
CA GLY A 148 -33.52 46.30 20.39
C GLY A 148 -34.21 47.28 21.33
N GLU A 149 -33.78 47.34 22.60
CA GLU A 149 -34.32 48.28 23.59
C GLU A 149 -33.77 49.70 23.46
N ALA A 150 -32.53 49.83 22.99
CA ALA A 150 -31.90 51.12 22.72
C ALA A 150 -32.44 51.80 21.46
N GLY A 151 -33.19 51.07 20.63
CA GLY A 151 -33.81 51.60 19.42
C GLY A 151 -34.89 52.65 19.72
N PHE A 152 -35.08 53.56 18.77
CA PHE A 152 -36.19 54.52 18.81
C PHE A 152 -37.25 54.07 17.79
N GLY A 153 -38.46 53.76 18.27
CA GLY A 153 -39.54 53.26 17.41
C GLY A 153 -39.28 51.83 16.93
N ASP A 154 -39.42 51.60 15.62
CA ASP A 154 -39.23 50.29 14.98
C ASP A 154 -37.77 50.00 14.59
N ASP A 155 -36.86 50.98 14.73
CA ASP A 155 -35.48 50.88 14.27
C ASP A 155 -34.51 50.53 15.41
N ALA A 156 -33.97 49.30 15.37
CA ALA A 156 -32.91 48.86 16.26
C ALA A 156 -31.51 49.19 15.69
N PRO A 157 -30.53 49.59 16.52
CA PRO A 157 -29.16 49.82 16.09
C PRO A 157 -28.49 48.58 15.47
N ASP A 158 -27.84 48.78 14.33
CA ASP A 158 -27.13 47.73 13.58
C ASP A 158 -25.65 47.59 13.98
N LEU A 159 -25.13 48.57 14.71
CA LEU A 159 -23.74 48.69 15.07
C LEU A 159 -23.59 49.01 16.56
N TYR A 160 -22.51 48.52 17.16
CA TYR A 160 -22.15 48.84 18.54
C TYR A 160 -20.63 49.01 18.73
N ALA A 161 -20.23 49.86 19.65
CA ALA A 161 -18.87 50.02 20.16
C ALA A 161 -18.84 49.79 21.69
N MET A 162 -17.70 49.41 22.25
CA MET A 162 -17.55 49.09 23.68
C MET A 162 -16.42 49.94 24.28
N VAL A 163 -16.67 50.52 25.45
CA VAL A 163 -15.72 51.37 26.20
C VAL A 163 -15.50 50.81 27.61
N GLY A 164 -14.36 51.16 28.24
CA GLY A 164 -14.08 50.86 29.66
C GLY A 164 -14.13 49.37 30.00
N ASP A 165 -13.42 48.50 29.28
CA ASP A 165 -13.48 47.03 29.46
C ASP A 165 -14.90 46.45 29.58
N ARG A 166 -15.82 46.97 28.76
CA ARG A 166 -17.25 46.57 28.71
C ARG A 166 -18.09 47.13 29.86
N GLU A 167 -17.76 48.32 30.35
CA GLU A 167 -18.64 49.08 31.24
C GLU A 167 -19.76 49.80 30.46
N GLN A 168 -19.48 50.23 29.22
CA GLN A 168 -20.43 51.00 28.41
C GLN A 168 -20.48 50.49 26.96
N ILE A 169 -21.69 50.56 26.38
CA ILE A 169 -21.96 50.23 24.98
C ILE A 169 -22.51 51.46 24.26
N GLY A 170 -21.91 51.76 23.09
CA GLY A 170 -22.34 52.84 22.21
C GLY A 170 -23.02 52.27 20.98
N PHE A 171 -24.29 52.57 20.77
CA PHE A 171 -25.07 52.09 19.64
C PHE A 171 -25.09 53.07 18.48
N GLY A 172 -25.04 52.54 17.26
CA GLY A 172 -25.07 53.34 16.04
C GLY A 172 -25.84 52.67 14.91
N PHE A 173 -26.29 53.49 13.97
CA PHE A 173 -27.14 53.06 12.85
C PHE A 173 -26.39 53.11 11.52
N LYS A 174 -26.55 52.07 10.69
CA LYS A 174 -25.92 52.03 9.35
C LYS A 174 -26.51 53.06 8.38
N TYR A 175 -27.77 53.45 8.56
CA TYR A 175 -28.41 54.46 7.72
C TYR A 175 -27.79 55.85 7.91
N ASN A 176 -27.19 56.14 9.07
CA ASN A 176 -26.34 57.32 9.33
C ASN A 176 -24.93 57.18 8.72
N GLY A 177 -24.78 56.37 7.66
CA GLY A 177 -23.49 56.13 6.99
C GLY A 177 -22.43 55.39 7.83
N LEU A 178 -22.73 54.96 9.05
CA LEU A 178 -21.79 54.23 9.91
C LEU A 178 -21.52 52.82 9.39
N LYS A 179 -20.29 52.31 9.56
CA LYS A 179 -19.86 50.99 9.07
C LYS A 179 -19.09 50.20 10.14
N PRO A 180 -19.16 48.86 10.13
CA PRO A 180 -18.29 48.04 10.95
C PRO A 180 -16.82 48.41 10.74
N GLY A 181 -16.07 48.55 11.83
CA GLY A 181 -14.65 48.90 11.84
C GLY A 181 -14.33 50.38 11.99
N MET A 182 -15.30 51.29 11.81
CA MET A 182 -15.13 52.73 12.11
C MET A 182 -14.87 52.95 13.60
N ALA A 183 -14.03 53.93 13.94
CA ALA A 183 -13.70 54.30 15.32
C ALA A 183 -14.73 55.29 15.86
N ALA A 184 -15.19 55.09 17.10
CA ALA A 184 -16.04 56.02 17.83
C ALA A 184 -15.22 57.24 18.28
N ALA A 185 -15.58 58.44 17.82
CA ALA A 185 -14.81 59.65 18.03
C ALA A 185 -14.76 60.09 19.50
N ALA A 186 -15.87 59.92 20.24
CA ALA A 186 -15.93 60.19 21.68
C ALA A 186 -14.90 59.39 22.50
N THR A 187 -14.34 58.31 21.93
CA THR A 187 -13.31 57.46 22.58
C THR A 187 -11.87 57.82 22.20
N LEU A 188 -11.68 58.88 21.40
CA LEU A 188 -10.37 59.32 20.94
C LEU A 188 -9.75 60.41 21.82
N PHE A 189 -10.53 61.04 22.70
CA PHE A 189 -10.00 61.99 23.67
C PHE A 189 -9.05 61.28 24.63
N SER A 190 -7.94 61.93 24.96
CA SER A 190 -6.93 61.38 25.85
C SER A 190 -7.11 61.93 27.26
N ASP A 191 -7.10 61.05 28.26
CA ASP A 191 -7.10 61.42 29.68
C ASP A 191 -5.88 62.30 30.06
N GLU A 192 -4.81 62.31 29.27
CA GLU A 192 -3.65 63.20 29.46
C GLU A 192 -3.98 64.67 29.13
N VAL A 193 -4.90 64.90 28.19
CA VAL A 193 -5.25 66.23 27.65
C VAL A 193 -6.49 66.78 28.33
N LEU A 194 -7.51 65.94 28.51
CA LEU A 194 -8.75 66.28 29.20
C LEU A 194 -8.97 65.30 30.37
N PRO A 195 -8.32 65.54 31.52
CA PRO A 195 -8.48 64.68 32.69
C PRO A 195 -9.83 64.89 33.38
N GLY A 196 -10.42 63.80 33.86
CA GLY A 196 -11.59 63.84 34.74
C GLY A 196 -12.91 64.04 33.99
N ASN A 197 -13.73 64.95 34.50
CA ASN A 197 -15.10 65.18 34.03
C ASN A 197 -15.15 66.43 33.16
N TRP A 198 -15.37 66.30 31.86
CA TRP A 198 -15.32 67.45 30.95
C TRP A 198 -16.52 67.48 30.01
N LEU A 199 -16.85 68.69 29.56
CA LEU A 199 -17.93 68.97 28.63
C LEU A 199 -17.39 69.83 27.49
N ALA A 200 -17.63 69.44 26.25
CA ALA A 200 -17.15 70.18 25.08
C ALA A 200 -18.25 70.32 24.01
N ALA A 201 -18.28 71.50 23.39
CA ALA A 201 -19.04 71.78 22.17
C ALA A 201 -18.08 72.25 21.08
N PHE A 202 -18.05 71.53 19.96
CA PHE A 202 -17.23 71.86 18.81
C PHE A 202 -18.11 72.30 17.66
N GLU A 203 -17.85 73.50 17.14
CA GLU A 203 -18.40 73.95 15.88
C GLU A 203 -17.68 73.25 14.72
N MET A 204 -18.44 72.71 13.78
CA MET A 204 -17.93 71.98 12.62
C MET A 204 -18.60 72.53 11.35
N SER A 205 -17.78 72.70 10.32
CA SER A 205 -18.24 72.96 8.95
C SER A 205 -18.11 71.71 8.09
N GLY A 206 -18.92 71.60 7.04
CA GLY A 206 -18.80 70.53 6.06
C GLY A 206 -19.99 70.43 5.13
N ASP A 207 -20.21 69.25 4.55
CA ASP A 207 -21.25 69.00 3.55
C ASP A 207 -22.68 69.18 4.12
N MET A 208 -22.85 69.01 5.44
CA MET A 208 -24.12 69.25 6.14
C MET A 208 -24.36 70.72 6.52
N GLY A 209 -23.46 71.62 6.15
CA GLY A 209 -23.48 73.01 6.62
C GLY A 209 -22.88 73.13 8.03
N GLN A 210 -23.27 74.19 8.74
CA GLN A 210 -22.81 74.43 10.11
C GLN A 210 -23.48 73.42 11.05
N SER A 211 -22.68 72.71 11.85
CA SER A 211 -23.16 71.74 12.83
C SER A 211 -22.31 71.80 14.09
N TRP A 212 -22.86 71.36 15.21
CA TRP A 212 -22.22 71.34 16.50
C TRP A 212 -22.17 69.91 17.03
N TRP A 213 -20.99 69.48 17.49
CA TRP A 213 -20.84 68.23 18.20
C TRP A 213 -20.66 68.52 19.69
N ILE A 214 -21.62 68.06 20.48
CA ILE A 214 -21.58 68.12 21.94
C ILE A 214 -21.16 66.76 22.44
N VAL A 215 -20.08 66.74 23.21
CA VAL A 215 -19.53 65.53 23.81
C VAL A 215 -19.18 65.80 25.27
N ALA A 216 -19.54 64.86 26.13
CA ALA A 216 -19.30 64.97 27.57
C ALA A 216 -18.75 63.65 28.11
N TRP A 217 -17.73 63.75 28.95
CA TRP A 217 -17.15 62.62 29.67
C TRP A 217 -17.28 62.85 31.16
N ARG A 218 -17.80 61.85 31.88
CA ARG A 218 -18.06 61.98 33.31
C ARG A 218 -17.92 60.64 34.01
N ASP A 219 -17.20 60.62 35.13
CA ASP A 219 -17.02 59.46 36.00
C ASP A 219 -16.53 58.21 35.23
N GLY A 220 -15.69 58.41 34.21
CA GLY A 220 -15.14 57.34 33.37
C GLY A 220 -16.03 56.88 32.21
N GLN A 221 -17.17 57.53 32.00
CA GLN A 221 -18.16 57.16 30.98
C GLN A 221 -18.45 58.32 30.02
N ILE A 222 -18.88 57.99 28.81
CA ILE A 222 -19.38 59.00 27.87
C ILE A 222 -20.81 59.33 28.28
N TYR A 223 -21.01 60.56 28.74
CA TYR A 223 -22.30 61.05 29.22
C TYR A 223 -23.17 61.57 28.07
N GLU A 224 -22.55 62.25 27.11
CA GLU A 224 -23.22 62.79 25.92
C GLU A 224 -22.34 62.61 24.69
N ASP A 225 -22.94 62.28 23.56
CA ASP A 225 -22.32 62.23 22.22
C ASP A 225 -23.41 62.56 21.20
N ARG A 226 -23.58 63.84 20.89
CA ARG A 226 -24.72 64.33 20.10
C ARG A 226 -24.30 65.36 19.07
N VAL A 227 -24.82 65.22 17.87
CA VAL A 227 -24.64 66.17 16.77
C VAL A 227 -25.93 66.98 16.60
N ILE A 228 -25.81 68.30 16.54
CA ILE A 228 -26.93 69.24 16.42
C ILE A 228 -26.63 70.18 15.24
N THR A 229 -27.62 70.44 14.38
CA THR A 229 -27.44 71.28 13.17
C THR A 229 -27.92 72.73 13.36
N ASP A 230 -28.51 73.06 14.50
CA ASP A 230 -28.94 74.42 14.85
C ASP A 230 -28.12 74.96 16.03
N GLY A 231 -27.61 76.19 15.88
CA GLY A 231 -26.68 76.77 16.85
C GLY A 231 -27.35 77.20 18.15
N GLY A 232 -28.61 77.64 18.09
CA GLY A 232 -29.39 78.00 19.27
C GLY A 232 -29.74 76.75 20.08
N ASP A 233 -30.14 75.68 19.41
CA ASP A 233 -30.38 74.38 20.04
C ASP A 233 -29.10 73.79 20.63
N ALA A 234 -27.95 73.95 19.96
CA ALA A 234 -26.65 73.50 20.46
C ALA A 234 -26.22 74.26 21.72
N GLN A 235 -26.38 75.58 21.73
CA GLN A 235 -26.09 76.41 22.91
C GLN A 235 -27.02 76.04 24.08
N GLY A 236 -28.31 75.86 23.81
CA GLY A 236 -29.28 75.43 24.83
C GLY A 236 -28.99 74.04 25.38
N ALA A 237 -28.58 73.10 24.51
CA ALA A 237 -28.16 71.76 24.89
C ALA A 237 -26.90 71.76 25.77
N PHE A 238 -25.91 72.60 25.45
CA PHE A 238 -24.69 72.75 26.24
C PHE A 238 -24.99 73.38 27.61
N ALA A 239 -25.77 74.47 27.63
CA ALA A 239 -26.17 75.14 28.88
C ALA A 239 -26.94 74.19 29.81
N ALA A 240 -27.81 73.34 29.28
CA ALA A 240 -28.51 72.34 30.08
C ALA A 240 -27.59 71.30 30.72
N LEU A 241 -26.44 71.00 30.11
CA LEU A 241 -25.41 70.09 30.65
C LEU A 241 -24.47 70.79 31.65
N GLN A 242 -24.31 72.10 31.54
CA GLN A 242 -23.47 72.90 32.43
C GLN A 242 -23.97 72.86 33.88
N ASP A 243 -25.27 72.77 34.11
CA ASP A 243 -25.87 72.69 35.46
C ASP A 243 -25.44 71.43 36.24
N ALA A 244 -24.82 70.46 35.57
CA ALA A 244 -24.33 69.25 36.22
C ALA A 244 -23.07 69.55 37.07
N PRO A 245 -22.95 68.99 38.29
CA PRO A 245 -21.82 69.32 39.17
C PRO A 245 -20.50 68.67 38.72
N ASN A 246 -19.39 69.32 39.10
CA ASN A 246 -18.02 68.81 39.02
C ASN A 246 -17.41 68.67 37.61
N TRP A 247 -17.68 69.61 36.70
CA TRP A 247 -16.88 69.73 35.48
C TRP A 247 -15.47 70.26 35.80
N SER A 248 -14.43 69.52 35.42
CA SER A 248 -13.02 69.95 35.47
C SER A 248 -12.65 70.87 34.32
N ALA A 249 -13.33 70.74 33.17
CA ALA A 249 -13.14 71.61 32.02
C ALA A 249 -14.45 71.72 31.21
N MET A 250 -14.72 72.94 30.73
CA MET A 250 -15.81 73.23 29.81
C MET A 250 -15.24 73.93 28.59
N ILE A 251 -15.51 73.38 27.40
CA ILE A 251 -14.98 73.89 26.13
C ILE A 251 -16.15 74.29 25.25
N CYS A 252 -16.19 75.54 24.80
CA CYS A 252 -17.17 75.99 23.82
C CYS A 252 -16.66 77.21 23.04
N PRO A 253 -17.29 77.54 21.89
CA PRO A 253 -16.92 78.73 21.12
C PRO A 253 -17.08 80.02 21.94
N VAL A 254 -16.14 80.97 21.81
CA VAL A 254 -16.21 82.29 22.49
C VAL A 254 -17.52 83.02 22.18
N ALA A 255 -18.09 82.79 21.00
CA ALA A 255 -19.33 83.41 20.56
C ALA A 255 -20.53 83.14 21.49
N TRP A 256 -20.48 82.08 22.31
CA TRP A 256 -21.56 81.74 23.24
C TRP A 256 -21.51 82.52 24.57
N ASP A 257 -20.41 83.22 24.87
CA ASP A 257 -20.23 84.08 26.05
C ASP A 257 -20.62 83.40 27.38
N ILE A 258 -20.17 82.14 27.56
CA ILE A 258 -20.43 81.34 28.76
C ILE A 258 -19.25 81.42 29.71
N ASP A 259 -19.50 81.85 30.95
CA ASP A 259 -18.47 81.97 31.99
C ASP A 259 -17.81 80.62 32.33
N GLY A 260 -16.49 80.65 32.54
CA GLY A 260 -15.70 79.48 32.95
C GLY A 260 -15.42 78.46 31.84
N THR A 261 -15.59 78.87 30.58
CA THR A 261 -15.33 78.03 29.40
C THR A 261 -14.00 78.38 28.73
N ILE A 262 -13.44 77.42 28.01
CA ILE A 262 -12.20 77.53 27.23
C ILE A 262 -12.56 77.46 25.75
N ASP A 263 -12.03 78.36 24.93
CA ASP A 263 -12.13 78.26 23.48
C ASP A 263 -10.96 77.43 22.94
N ALA A 264 -11.28 76.31 22.31
CA ALA A 264 -10.28 75.39 21.77
C ALA A 264 -10.84 74.59 20.59
N ASP A 265 -10.04 74.50 19.54
CA ASP A 265 -10.40 73.79 18.32
C ASP A 265 -10.30 72.26 18.48
N LEU A 266 -11.19 71.52 17.81
CA LEU A 266 -11.22 70.06 17.87
C LEU A 266 -9.88 69.44 17.41
N GLY A 267 -9.25 70.04 16.39
CA GLY A 267 -7.95 69.64 15.87
C GLY A 267 -6.84 69.66 16.92
N SER A 268 -6.89 70.63 17.83
CA SER A 268 -5.90 70.82 18.88
C SER A 268 -6.05 69.86 20.07
N ILE A 269 -7.27 69.39 20.32
CA ILE A 269 -7.61 68.57 21.50
C ILE A 269 -7.67 67.08 21.18
N LEU A 270 -8.12 66.70 19.98
CA LEU A 270 -8.37 65.30 19.62
C LEU A 270 -7.06 64.54 19.31
N GLN A 271 -6.27 64.24 20.34
CA GLN A 271 -5.02 63.52 20.22
C GLN A 271 -5.23 62.00 20.19
N LYS A 272 -4.79 61.36 19.10
CA LYS A 272 -4.96 59.91 18.85
C LYS A 272 -4.01 59.04 19.69
N ARG A 273 -4.07 59.13 21.02
CA ARG A 273 -3.32 58.26 21.92
C ARG A 273 -4.25 57.25 22.57
N GLY A 274 -4.34 56.06 22.00
CA GLY A 274 -5.15 54.95 22.53
C GLY A 274 -5.62 53.96 21.47
N ARG A 275 -6.32 52.91 21.90
CA ARG A 275 -7.05 51.99 21.00
C ARG A 275 -8.52 52.44 20.97
N PRO A 276 -9.00 53.10 19.90
CA PRO A 276 -10.38 53.55 19.86
C PRO A 276 -11.35 52.38 19.88
N ALA A 277 -12.51 52.58 20.48
CA ALA A 277 -13.61 51.63 20.36
C ALA A 277 -14.05 51.59 18.89
N ARG A 278 -14.10 50.39 18.31
CA ARG A 278 -14.50 50.19 16.91
C ARG A 278 -15.89 49.58 16.82
N LEU A 279 -16.68 50.08 15.87
CA LEU A 279 -18.02 49.59 15.59
C LEU A 279 -17.98 48.13 15.12
N LYS A 280 -18.88 47.31 15.66
CA LYS A 280 -19.10 45.90 15.29
C LYS A 280 -20.56 45.70 14.91
N SER A 281 -20.85 44.73 14.05
CA SER A 281 -22.22 44.38 13.66
C SER A 281 -22.95 43.70 14.83
N THR A 282 -24.18 44.12 15.12
CA THR A 282 -25.05 43.46 16.12
C THR A 282 -25.51 42.08 15.66
N ASN A 283 -25.54 41.80 14.35
CA ASN A 283 -25.89 40.50 13.77
C ASN A 283 -24.71 39.87 13.00
N GLN A 284 -24.17 38.74 13.50
CA GLN A 284 -23.03 38.03 12.89
C GLN A 284 -23.41 37.08 11.75
N LEU A 285 -24.65 36.55 11.73
CA LEU A 285 -25.06 35.54 10.74
C LEU A 285 -25.15 36.11 9.32
N ARG A 286 -25.64 37.35 9.18
CA ARG A 286 -25.75 38.03 7.87
C ARG A 286 -24.39 38.40 7.26
N ALA A 287 -23.31 38.38 8.04
CA ALA A 287 -21.96 38.68 7.55
C ALA A 287 -21.26 37.46 6.91
N LEU A 288 -21.64 36.23 7.25
CA LEU A 288 -20.98 34.99 6.78
C LEU A 288 -21.67 34.33 5.58
N LEU A 289 -22.93 34.68 5.32
CA LEU A 289 -23.74 34.11 4.25
C LEU A 289 -23.13 34.22 2.83
N PRO A 290 -22.46 35.32 2.41
CA PRO A 290 -21.90 35.40 1.06
C PRO A 290 -20.68 34.50 0.83
N ILE A 291 -20.04 34.00 1.89
CA ILE A 291 -18.84 33.14 1.79
C ILE A 291 -19.22 31.65 1.69
N ALA A 292 -20.34 31.24 2.28
CA ALA A 292 -20.72 29.82 2.35
C ALA A 292 -21.11 29.23 0.98
N ILE A 293 -21.79 30.01 0.14
CA ILE A 293 -22.31 29.56 -1.16
C ILE A 293 -21.20 29.10 -2.13
N PRO A 294 -20.13 29.88 -2.40
CA PRO A 294 -19.08 29.44 -3.32
C PRO A 294 -18.30 28.23 -2.80
N VAL A 295 -18.12 28.12 -1.47
CA VAL A 295 -17.42 26.96 -0.86
C VAL A 295 -18.19 25.67 -1.10
N VAL A 296 -19.52 25.69 -0.92
CA VAL A 296 -20.35 24.50 -1.17
C VAL A 296 -20.31 24.09 -2.64
N LEU A 297 -20.38 25.04 -3.57
CA LEU A 297 -20.27 24.75 -5.01
C LEU A 297 -18.92 24.11 -5.39
N LEU A 298 -17.82 24.59 -4.78
CA LEU A 298 -16.49 24.05 -5.00
C LEU A 298 -16.38 22.60 -4.50
N VAL A 299 -16.94 22.32 -3.32
CA VAL A 299 -16.98 20.96 -2.76
C VAL A 299 -17.81 20.02 -3.65
N VAL A 300 -18.97 20.46 -4.13
CA VAL A 300 -19.82 19.64 -5.03
C VAL A 300 -19.08 19.35 -6.35
N ALA A 301 -18.41 20.34 -6.94
CA ALA A 301 -17.61 20.15 -8.15
C ALA A 301 -16.45 19.16 -7.95
N ALA A 302 -15.76 19.23 -6.80
CA ALA A 302 -14.68 18.31 -6.46
C ALA A 302 -15.19 16.86 -6.31
N ILE A 303 -16.35 16.67 -5.65
CA ILE A 303 -16.97 15.35 -5.51
C ILE A 303 -17.38 14.79 -6.88
N ALA A 304 -18.03 15.60 -7.72
CA ALA A 304 -18.43 15.17 -9.06
C ALA A 304 -17.21 14.79 -9.92
N GLY A 305 -16.14 15.60 -9.87
CA GLY A 305 -14.88 15.29 -10.55
C GLY A 305 -14.25 13.98 -10.07
N TYR A 306 -14.27 13.72 -8.76
CA TYR A 306 -13.76 12.48 -8.17
C TYR A 306 -14.55 11.24 -8.64
N LEU A 307 -15.88 11.31 -8.68
CA LEU A 307 -16.72 10.20 -9.13
C LEU A 307 -16.49 9.87 -10.63
N VAL A 308 -16.36 10.90 -11.47
CA VAL A 308 -16.03 10.70 -12.90
C VAL A 308 -14.64 10.09 -13.05
N TRP A 309 -13.66 10.57 -12.29
CA TRP A 309 -12.30 10.02 -12.31
C TRP A 309 -12.28 8.55 -11.91
N GLN A 310 -12.96 8.17 -10.83
CA GLN A 310 -13.04 6.78 -10.40
C GLN A 310 -13.63 5.86 -11.48
N ASN A 311 -14.70 6.30 -12.16
CA ASN A 311 -15.31 5.51 -13.22
C ASN A 311 -14.33 5.26 -14.40
N ILE A 312 -13.55 6.28 -14.79
CA ILE A 312 -12.55 6.14 -15.86
C ILE A 312 -11.44 5.16 -15.45
N VAL A 313 -10.97 5.24 -14.21
CA VAL A 313 -9.93 4.33 -13.70
C VAL A 313 -10.43 2.88 -13.69
N GLU A 314 -11.66 2.65 -13.27
CA GLU A 314 -12.24 1.32 -13.21
C GLU A 314 -12.41 0.71 -14.61
N GLN A 315 -12.85 1.50 -15.59
CA GLN A 315 -12.94 1.04 -16.98
C GLN A 315 -11.59 0.59 -17.53
N ARG A 316 -10.51 1.34 -17.27
CA ARG A 316 -9.16 0.96 -17.73
C ARG A 316 -8.70 -0.36 -17.11
N ARG A 317 -8.95 -0.57 -15.82
CA ARG A 317 -8.62 -1.84 -15.13
C ARG A 317 -9.35 -3.03 -15.75
N LEU A 318 -10.64 -2.87 -16.05
CA LEU A 318 -11.44 -3.90 -16.72
C LEU A 318 -10.92 -4.24 -18.13
N GLU A 319 -10.48 -3.23 -18.89
CA GLU A 319 -9.88 -3.46 -20.21
C GLU A 319 -8.54 -4.20 -20.13
N GLU A 320 -7.67 -3.84 -19.18
CA GLU A 320 -6.39 -4.53 -18.95
C GLU A 320 -6.62 -5.99 -18.56
N LEU A 321 -7.55 -6.26 -17.64
CA LEU A 321 -7.90 -7.64 -17.24
C LEU A 321 -8.39 -8.47 -18.43
N ARG A 322 -9.24 -7.89 -19.30
CA ARG A 322 -9.72 -8.57 -20.51
C ARG A 322 -8.58 -8.89 -21.49
N ARG A 323 -7.60 -7.98 -21.65
CA ARG A 323 -6.43 -8.23 -22.50
C ARG A 323 -5.59 -9.39 -21.96
N ILE A 324 -5.29 -9.39 -20.66
CA ILE A 324 -4.52 -10.47 -20.01
C ILE A 324 -5.25 -11.81 -20.16
N GLU A 325 -6.56 -11.83 -19.96
CA GLU A 325 -7.33 -13.06 -20.11
C GLU A 325 -7.38 -13.58 -21.56
N ALA A 326 -7.50 -12.67 -22.54
CA ALA A 326 -7.45 -13.02 -23.96
C ALA A 326 -6.08 -13.59 -24.35
N GLU A 327 -4.98 -12.99 -23.89
CA GLU A 327 -3.62 -13.48 -24.11
C GLU A 327 -3.41 -14.85 -23.50
N ARG A 328 -3.89 -15.08 -22.27
CA ARG A 328 -3.85 -16.39 -21.62
C ARG A 328 -4.62 -17.45 -22.39
N ARG A 329 -5.83 -17.13 -22.87
CA ARG A 329 -6.63 -18.05 -23.70
C ARG A 329 -5.93 -18.36 -25.04
N ALA A 330 -5.33 -17.37 -25.68
CA ALA A 330 -4.58 -17.56 -26.93
C ALA A 330 -3.29 -18.38 -26.71
N ALA A 331 -2.59 -18.19 -25.59
CA ALA A 331 -1.44 -19.01 -25.21
C ALA A 331 -1.86 -20.46 -24.93
N ALA A 332 -2.93 -20.67 -24.18
CA ALA A 332 -3.48 -22.00 -23.90
C ALA A 332 -3.92 -22.72 -25.18
N ALA A 333 -4.57 -22.02 -26.12
CA ALA A 333 -4.95 -22.58 -27.41
C ALA A 333 -3.74 -23.00 -28.25
N ARG A 334 -2.68 -22.17 -28.29
CA ARG A 334 -1.41 -22.52 -28.96
C ARG A 334 -0.74 -23.72 -28.30
N ALA A 335 -0.73 -23.80 -26.96
CA ALA A 335 -0.20 -24.95 -26.24
C ALA A 335 -1.00 -26.23 -26.52
N ALA A 336 -2.34 -26.15 -26.57
CA ALA A 336 -3.20 -27.27 -26.94
C ALA A 336 -2.96 -27.75 -28.39
N GLN A 337 -2.76 -26.82 -29.33
CA GLN A 337 -2.42 -27.15 -30.71
C GLN A 337 -1.02 -27.77 -30.83
N ALA A 338 -0.04 -27.29 -30.05
CA ALA A 338 1.30 -27.88 -30.02
C ALA A 338 1.28 -29.29 -29.40
N ALA A 339 0.45 -29.52 -28.39
CA ALA A 339 0.26 -30.84 -27.77
C ALA A 339 -0.45 -31.86 -28.69
N GLN A 340 -1.17 -31.40 -29.73
CA GLN A 340 -1.82 -32.26 -30.73
C GLN A 340 -0.88 -32.68 -31.86
N GLN A 341 0.37 -32.21 -31.91
CA GLN A 341 1.33 -32.72 -32.89
C GLN A 341 1.73 -34.15 -32.49
N PRO A 342 1.49 -35.15 -33.36
CA PRO A 342 1.89 -36.52 -33.07
C PRO A 342 3.41 -36.55 -32.97
N VAL A 343 3.93 -36.76 -31.75
CA VAL A 343 5.35 -37.03 -31.52
C VAL A 343 5.68 -38.30 -32.31
N GLU A 344 6.56 -38.19 -33.30
CA GLU A 344 7.00 -39.35 -34.08
C GLU A 344 7.74 -40.31 -33.14
N ILE A 345 7.05 -41.38 -32.71
CA ILE A 345 7.60 -42.43 -31.86
C ILE A 345 8.63 -43.20 -32.70
N ILE A 346 9.92 -42.91 -32.49
CA ILE A 346 11.01 -43.68 -33.10
C ILE A 346 11.23 -44.94 -32.27
N PRO A 347 11.09 -46.15 -32.84
CA PRO A 347 11.34 -47.39 -32.09
C PRO A 347 12.80 -47.54 -31.64
N PRO A 348 13.05 -48.19 -30.50
CA PRO A 348 14.38 -48.24 -29.87
C PRO A 348 15.38 -49.13 -30.61
N TRP A 349 14.93 -49.97 -31.54
CA TRP A 349 15.80 -50.83 -32.36
C TRP A 349 16.33 -50.14 -33.62
N VAL A 350 15.80 -48.98 -34.00
CA VAL A 350 16.17 -48.32 -35.26
C VAL A 350 17.63 -47.89 -35.23
N GLY A 351 18.38 -48.29 -36.26
CA GLY A 351 19.80 -47.96 -36.43
C GLY A 351 20.76 -48.88 -35.68
N LEU A 352 20.27 -49.90 -34.98
CA LEU A 352 21.10 -50.92 -34.32
C LEU A 352 21.43 -52.08 -35.29
N PRO A 353 22.54 -52.81 -35.06
CA PRO A 353 22.88 -53.98 -35.88
C PRO A 353 21.93 -55.15 -35.59
N SER A 354 21.75 -56.04 -36.56
CA SER A 354 21.04 -57.31 -36.33
C SER A 354 21.75 -58.16 -35.27
N THR A 355 20.99 -59.01 -34.56
CA THR A 355 21.53 -59.90 -33.52
C THR A 355 22.63 -60.82 -34.04
N GLU A 356 22.48 -61.30 -35.27
CA GLU A 356 23.45 -62.15 -35.97
C GLU A 356 24.75 -61.40 -36.24
N ARG A 357 24.64 -60.20 -36.82
CA ARG A 357 25.80 -59.33 -37.10
C ARG A 357 26.52 -58.91 -35.82
N PHE A 358 25.78 -58.59 -34.77
CA PHE A 358 26.33 -58.30 -33.45
C PHE A 358 27.14 -59.48 -32.91
N TYR A 359 26.56 -60.69 -32.94
CA TYR A 359 27.25 -61.89 -32.48
C TYR A 359 28.52 -62.17 -33.29
N GLU A 360 28.47 -62.07 -34.61
CA GLU A 360 29.62 -62.32 -35.49
C GLU A 360 30.78 -61.36 -35.19
N ILE A 361 30.49 -60.08 -35.04
CA ILE A 361 31.49 -59.05 -34.66
C ILE A 361 32.08 -59.39 -33.29
N CYS A 362 31.23 -59.59 -32.27
CA CYS A 362 31.71 -59.89 -30.92
C CYS A 362 32.52 -61.20 -30.86
N ALA A 363 32.10 -62.26 -31.55
CA ALA A 363 32.78 -63.54 -31.56
C ALA A 363 34.18 -63.41 -32.21
N ARG A 364 34.30 -62.63 -33.29
CA ARG A 364 35.60 -62.30 -33.89
C ARG A 364 36.48 -61.50 -32.93
N SER A 365 35.94 -60.43 -32.34
CA SER A 365 36.71 -59.62 -31.38
C SER A 365 37.19 -60.44 -30.17
N PHE A 366 36.38 -61.39 -29.69
CA PHE A 366 36.79 -62.30 -28.61
C PHE A 366 37.90 -63.26 -29.02
N GLN A 367 37.95 -63.72 -30.28
CA GLN A 367 39.06 -64.54 -30.78
C GLN A 367 40.37 -63.75 -30.78
N GLU A 368 40.33 -62.46 -31.13
CA GLU A 368 41.51 -61.59 -31.09
C GLU A 368 41.97 -61.28 -29.66
N LEU A 369 41.02 -61.14 -28.74
CA LEU A 369 41.29 -60.83 -27.33
C LEU A 369 41.62 -62.06 -26.48
N LEU A 370 41.58 -63.29 -27.02
CA LEU A 370 41.84 -64.51 -26.28
C LEU A 370 43.35 -64.74 -26.08
N ILE A 371 43.92 -64.08 -25.08
CA ILE A 371 45.36 -64.06 -24.80
C ILE A 371 45.59 -64.39 -23.33
N PHE A 372 46.56 -65.27 -23.06
CA PHE A 372 46.88 -65.73 -21.70
C PHE A 372 48.33 -65.40 -21.30
N PRO A 373 48.61 -64.15 -20.86
CA PRO A 373 49.94 -63.78 -20.40
C PRO A 373 50.34 -64.53 -19.12
N THR A 374 51.62 -64.83 -18.97
CA THR A 374 52.11 -65.62 -17.82
C THR A 374 51.89 -64.89 -16.49
N GLY A 375 51.22 -65.55 -15.55
CA GLY A 375 50.88 -64.99 -14.22
C GLY A 375 49.73 -63.98 -14.26
N TRP A 376 48.93 -63.98 -15.32
CA TRP A 376 47.72 -63.17 -15.46
C TRP A 376 46.53 -64.07 -15.82
N ARG A 377 45.37 -63.74 -15.24
CA ARG A 377 44.12 -64.44 -15.46
C ARG A 377 43.15 -63.57 -16.23
N GLN A 378 42.71 -64.04 -17.39
CA GLN A 378 41.72 -63.35 -18.20
C GLN A 378 40.33 -63.46 -17.55
N GLN A 379 39.67 -62.35 -17.30
CA GLN A 379 38.29 -62.31 -16.84
C GLN A 379 37.34 -62.56 -18.02
N PRO A 380 36.06 -62.89 -17.77
CA PRO A 380 35.06 -62.99 -18.83
C PRO A 380 35.07 -61.74 -19.71
N MET A 381 35.13 -61.94 -21.01
CA MET A 381 35.10 -60.86 -21.98
C MET A 381 33.66 -60.43 -22.23
N THR A 382 33.43 -59.13 -22.40
CA THR A 382 32.10 -58.56 -22.59
C THR A 382 32.05 -57.75 -23.87
N CYS A 383 30.94 -57.83 -24.60
CA CYS A 383 30.72 -57.10 -25.84
C CYS A 383 29.35 -56.44 -25.82
N SER A 384 29.26 -55.15 -26.13
CA SER A 384 28.01 -54.38 -26.08
C SER A 384 27.98 -53.28 -27.16
N VAL A 385 26.79 -52.78 -27.47
CA VAL A 385 26.61 -51.68 -28.43
C VAL A 385 26.82 -50.34 -27.73
N SER A 386 27.66 -49.47 -28.31
CA SER A 386 27.96 -48.13 -27.80
C SER A 386 27.99 -47.12 -28.96
N GLY A 387 26.87 -46.42 -29.16
CA GLY A 387 26.67 -45.56 -30.33
C GLY A 387 26.69 -46.39 -31.62
N ASP A 388 27.44 -45.94 -32.62
CA ASP A 388 27.53 -46.59 -33.95
C ASP A 388 28.63 -47.68 -34.01
N SER A 389 29.05 -48.18 -32.85
CA SER A 389 30.11 -49.20 -32.75
C SER A 389 29.77 -50.26 -31.71
N ILE A 390 30.26 -51.46 -31.96
CA ILE A 390 30.29 -52.54 -30.97
C ILE A 390 31.62 -52.47 -30.24
N VAL A 391 31.57 -52.51 -28.92
CA VAL A 391 32.76 -52.47 -28.06
C VAL A 391 32.90 -53.82 -27.37
N ALA A 392 33.90 -54.59 -27.76
CA ALA A 392 34.35 -55.77 -27.04
C ALA A 392 35.43 -55.36 -26.04
N GLN A 393 35.39 -55.91 -24.84
CA GLN A 393 36.31 -55.59 -23.77
C GLN A 393 36.79 -56.88 -23.12
N ALA A 394 38.11 -57.02 -23.04
CA ALA A 394 38.76 -58.05 -22.25
C ALA A 394 39.47 -57.41 -21.06
N THR A 395 39.41 -58.08 -19.92
CA THR A 395 40.08 -57.64 -18.70
C THR A 395 40.94 -58.79 -18.19
N TRP A 396 42.13 -58.48 -17.68
CA TRP A 396 43.02 -59.43 -17.04
C TRP A 396 43.29 -58.99 -15.61
N ARG A 397 43.42 -59.96 -14.72
CA ARG A 397 43.79 -59.75 -13.34
C ARG A 397 45.12 -60.44 -13.06
N ARG A 398 46.03 -59.74 -12.42
CA ARG A 398 47.34 -60.28 -12.04
C ARG A 398 47.15 -61.36 -10.97
N GLU A 399 47.82 -62.49 -11.15
CA GLU A 399 47.93 -63.56 -10.15
C GLU A 399 49.34 -63.58 -9.54
N SER A 400 49.53 -64.39 -8.49
CA SER A 400 50.83 -64.51 -7.81
C SER A 400 51.93 -64.90 -8.80
N GLY A 401 52.98 -64.09 -8.89
CA GLY A 401 54.09 -64.30 -9.83
C GLY A 401 53.95 -63.59 -11.18
N GLY A 402 52.79 -62.96 -11.47
CA GLY A 402 52.60 -62.14 -12.66
C GLY A 402 53.41 -60.85 -12.65
N ARG A 403 54.11 -60.57 -13.76
CA ARG A 403 54.90 -59.34 -13.97
C ARG A 403 54.19 -58.40 -14.96
N VAL A 404 54.28 -57.08 -14.75
CA VAL A 404 53.70 -56.08 -15.65
C VAL A 404 54.38 -56.17 -17.01
N SER A 405 55.71 -56.26 -17.01
CA SER A 405 56.54 -56.27 -18.21
C SER A 405 56.23 -57.46 -19.12
N TRP A 406 55.90 -58.62 -18.55
CA TRP A 406 55.50 -59.80 -19.33
C TRP A 406 54.13 -59.60 -19.97
N PHE A 407 53.19 -59.02 -19.24
CA PHE A 407 51.88 -58.67 -19.79
C PHE A 407 52.01 -57.70 -20.97
N LEU A 408 52.73 -56.60 -20.77
CA LEU A 408 52.93 -55.60 -21.82
C LEU A 408 53.62 -56.19 -23.05
N ALA A 409 54.68 -56.98 -22.87
CA ALA A 409 55.34 -57.66 -23.99
C ALA A 409 54.41 -58.63 -24.72
N THR A 410 53.59 -59.41 -24.01
CA THR A 410 52.62 -60.32 -24.64
C THR A 410 51.56 -59.57 -25.44
N MET A 411 51.11 -58.41 -24.94
CA MET A 411 50.11 -57.60 -25.63
C MET A 411 50.71 -56.86 -26.84
N GLU A 412 51.95 -56.39 -26.73
CA GLU A 412 52.70 -55.81 -27.84
C GLU A 412 52.94 -56.84 -28.96
N ASP A 413 53.35 -58.07 -28.62
CA ASP A 413 53.50 -59.18 -29.57
C ASP A 413 52.16 -59.55 -30.25
N ALA A 414 51.04 -59.35 -29.55
CA ALA A 414 49.70 -59.55 -30.08
C ALA A 414 49.13 -58.34 -30.85
N GLY A 415 49.89 -57.24 -30.95
CA GLY A 415 49.51 -56.05 -31.72
C GLY A 415 48.61 -55.04 -30.99
N PHE A 416 48.51 -55.12 -29.66
CA PHE A 416 47.72 -54.18 -28.86
C PHE A 416 48.57 -53.02 -28.32
N GLU A 417 48.31 -51.81 -28.83
CA GLU A 417 49.03 -50.60 -28.41
C GLU A 417 48.32 -49.82 -27.28
N ASN A 418 47.00 -49.97 -27.16
CA ASN A 418 46.17 -49.22 -26.22
C ASN A 418 45.72 -50.12 -25.04
N ILE A 419 46.54 -50.15 -23.99
CA ILE A 419 46.30 -50.97 -22.80
C ILE A 419 45.96 -50.06 -21.62
N GLY A 420 44.76 -50.23 -21.05
CA GLY A 420 44.38 -49.56 -19.80
C GLY A 420 44.85 -50.38 -18.59
N LEU A 421 45.87 -49.91 -17.88
CA LEU A 421 46.27 -50.49 -16.59
C LEU A 421 45.55 -49.77 -15.44
N ASP A 422 45.15 -50.51 -14.41
CA ASP A 422 44.61 -49.91 -13.20
C ASP A 422 45.71 -49.21 -12.36
N SER A 423 45.31 -48.40 -11.39
CA SER A 423 46.25 -47.61 -10.56
C SER A 423 47.21 -48.48 -9.74
N ASN A 424 46.80 -49.71 -9.42
CA ASN A 424 47.56 -50.64 -8.59
C ASN A 424 48.37 -51.64 -9.42
N LEU A 425 48.27 -51.58 -10.76
CA LEU A 425 48.86 -52.49 -11.72
C LEU A 425 48.41 -53.96 -11.56
N ASP A 426 47.30 -54.22 -10.89
CA ASP A 426 46.74 -55.56 -10.67
C ASP A 426 45.67 -55.94 -11.71
N GLY A 427 45.25 -54.97 -12.52
CA GLY A 427 44.24 -55.11 -13.56
C GLY A 427 44.67 -54.46 -14.86
N ALA A 428 44.33 -55.10 -15.97
CA ALA A 428 44.54 -54.57 -17.30
C ALA A 428 43.26 -54.73 -18.12
N THR A 429 42.91 -53.74 -18.94
CA THR A 429 41.71 -53.74 -19.77
C THR A 429 42.08 -53.30 -21.19
N ILE A 430 41.59 -54.05 -22.17
CA ILE A 430 41.75 -53.72 -23.59
C ILE A 430 40.34 -53.66 -24.21
N PRO A 431 39.90 -52.47 -24.67
CA PRO A 431 38.71 -52.33 -25.47
C PRO A 431 39.05 -52.43 -26.97
N LEU A 432 38.33 -53.28 -27.69
CA LEU A 432 38.29 -53.31 -29.14
C LEU A 432 36.97 -52.68 -29.60
N ARG A 433 37.05 -51.66 -30.45
CA ARG A 433 35.86 -50.96 -30.96
C ARG A 433 35.74 -51.20 -32.47
N GLU A 434 34.66 -51.84 -32.87
CA GLU A 434 34.37 -52.14 -34.26
C GLU A 434 33.13 -51.38 -34.72
N PRO A 435 33.23 -50.49 -35.73
CA PRO A 435 32.05 -49.83 -36.30
C PRO A 435 31.20 -50.83 -37.08
N PHE A 436 29.88 -50.79 -36.89
CA PHE A 436 28.95 -51.62 -37.67
C PHE A 436 28.26 -50.85 -38.82
N GLY A 437 28.51 -49.55 -38.96
CA GLY A 437 27.96 -48.74 -40.07
C GLY A 437 26.46 -48.48 -39.91
N GLU A 438 25.74 -48.41 -41.04
CA GLU A 438 24.27 -48.31 -41.02
C GLU A 438 23.68 -49.59 -40.41
N GLY A 439 22.91 -49.43 -39.32
CA GLY A 439 22.29 -50.55 -38.63
C GLY A 439 21.27 -51.26 -39.50
N ASP A 440 21.19 -52.58 -39.35
CA ASP A 440 20.30 -53.43 -40.18
C ASP A 440 18.83 -53.31 -39.76
N MET A 441 18.55 -52.71 -38.59
CA MET A 441 17.20 -52.58 -38.04
C MET A 441 16.57 -51.22 -38.36
N ASP A 442 15.43 -51.26 -39.03
CA ASP A 442 14.72 -50.07 -39.51
C ASP A 442 13.37 -49.85 -38.81
N LYS A 443 12.69 -48.76 -39.21
CA LYS A 443 11.34 -48.41 -38.74
C LYS A 443 10.24 -49.33 -39.30
N SER A 444 10.52 -50.11 -40.34
CA SER A 444 9.54 -50.98 -41.00
C SER A 444 9.35 -52.32 -40.28
N LEU A 445 10.30 -52.72 -39.44
CA LEU A 445 10.18 -53.87 -38.55
C LEU A 445 9.02 -53.68 -37.56
N ARG A 446 7.98 -54.49 -37.73
CA ARG A 446 6.82 -54.54 -36.84
C ARG A 446 7.10 -55.48 -35.67
N ALA A 447 7.12 -54.96 -34.44
CA ALA A 447 7.22 -55.77 -33.24
C ALA A 447 6.00 -56.69 -33.09
N LEU A 448 6.21 -57.93 -32.63
CA LEU A 448 5.13 -58.87 -32.32
C LEU A 448 4.41 -58.47 -31.04
N SER A 449 3.23 -59.03 -30.79
CA SER A 449 2.56 -58.87 -29.48
C SER A 449 3.30 -59.63 -28.37
N ALA A 450 3.13 -59.20 -27.12
CA ALA A 450 3.74 -59.86 -25.98
C ALA A 450 3.36 -61.35 -25.87
N GLN A 451 2.10 -61.68 -26.21
CA GLN A 451 1.58 -63.04 -26.18
C GLN A 451 2.22 -63.90 -27.27
N GLU A 452 2.29 -63.40 -28.51
CA GLU A 452 2.94 -64.11 -29.62
C GLU A 452 4.42 -64.40 -29.34
N VAL A 453 5.16 -63.45 -28.76
CA VAL A 453 6.57 -63.65 -28.36
C VAL A 453 6.66 -64.76 -27.31
N SER A 454 5.83 -64.71 -26.26
CA SER A 454 5.86 -65.71 -25.18
C SER A 454 5.48 -67.12 -25.68
N GLU A 455 4.42 -67.24 -26.48
CA GLU A 455 3.96 -68.52 -27.04
C GLU A 455 5.01 -69.12 -27.97
N THR A 456 5.56 -68.30 -28.88
CA THR A 456 6.57 -68.74 -29.86
C THR A 456 7.84 -69.26 -29.17
N LEU A 457 8.34 -68.52 -28.18
CA LEU A 457 9.55 -68.93 -27.45
C LEU A 457 9.30 -70.17 -26.59
N THR A 458 8.18 -70.22 -25.87
CA THR A 458 7.85 -71.36 -25.01
C THR A 458 7.76 -72.65 -25.83
N LEU A 459 7.03 -72.64 -26.94
CA LEU A 459 6.88 -73.82 -27.80
C LEU A 459 8.21 -74.30 -28.38
N ARG A 460 9.08 -73.38 -28.80
CA ARG A 460 10.37 -73.74 -29.43
C ARG A 460 11.38 -74.29 -28.45
N PHE A 461 11.51 -73.66 -27.29
CA PHE A 461 12.47 -74.10 -26.28
C PHE A 461 12.01 -75.39 -25.60
N ASP A 462 10.70 -75.57 -25.40
CA ASP A 462 10.12 -76.85 -24.92
C ASP A 462 10.40 -77.99 -25.91
N THR A 463 10.26 -77.74 -27.22
CA THR A 463 10.55 -78.75 -28.26
C THR A 463 12.02 -79.22 -28.25
N LEU A 464 12.94 -78.36 -27.83
CA LEU A 464 14.38 -78.62 -27.84
C LEU A 464 14.94 -79.00 -26.45
N ASP A 465 14.08 -79.12 -25.43
CA ASP A 465 14.46 -79.33 -24.02
C ASP A 465 15.48 -78.27 -23.53
N LEU A 466 15.34 -77.04 -24.03
CA LEU A 466 16.19 -75.90 -23.66
C LEU A 466 15.49 -75.08 -22.58
N SER A 467 16.24 -74.64 -21.58
CA SER A 467 15.74 -73.80 -20.48
C SER A 467 16.41 -72.42 -20.48
N PRO A 468 16.14 -71.54 -21.46
CA PRO A 468 16.71 -70.20 -21.44
C PRO A 468 16.12 -69.38 -20.29
N GLY A 469 16.89 -68.42 -19.79
CA GLY A 469 16.37 -67.43 -18.86
C GLY A 469 15.40 -66.51 -19.59
N PHE A 470 14.11 -66.62 -19.30
CA PHE A 470 13.07 -65.80 -19.92
C PHE A 470 12.34 -64.98 -18.86
N ARG A 471 12.36 -63.66 -18.99
CA ARG A 471 11.72 -62.76 -18.04
C ARG A 471 11.01 -61.63 -18.78
N LEU A 472 9.70 -61.50 -18.55
CA LEU A 472 8.94 -60.32 -18.96
C LEU A 472 9.35 -59.14 -18.07
N VAL A 473 9.75 -58.04 -18.70
CA VAL A 473 10.05 -56.77 -18.03
C VAL A 473 9.01 -55.75 -18.48
N ALA A 474 7.93 -55.66 -17.70
CA ALA A 474 6.93 -54.62 -17.87
C ALA A 474 7.39 -53.33 -17.16
N PRO A 475 7.18 -52.14 -17.75
CA PRO A 475 7.48 -50.88 -17.10
C PRO A 475 6.67 -50.71 -15.81
N ARG A 476 7.32 -50.23 -14.74
CA ARG A 476 6.62 -49.90 -13.49
C ARG A 476 5.85 -48.59 -13.67
N PRO A 477 4.62 -48.48 -13.14
CA PRO A 477 3.79 -47.27 -13.26
C PRO A 477 4.46 -46.01 -12.70
N ASP A 478 5.41 -46.17 -11.77
CA ASP A 478 6.11 -45.07 -11.12
C ASP A 478 7.18 -44.41 -12.02
N GLN A 479 7.80 -45.17 -12.94
CA GLN A 479 8.79 -44.66 -13.88
C GLN A 479 8.15 -43.88 -15.04
N ALA A 480 6.85 -44.08 -15.28
CA ALA A 480 6.10 -43.30 -16.26
C ALA A 480 5.95 -41.82 -15.87
N ARG A 481 6.19 -41.48 -14.59
CA ARG A 481 6.08 -40.11 -14.08
C ARG A 481 7.38 -39.31 -14.19
N GLU A 482 8.53 -39.97 -14.31
CA GLU A 482 9.85 -39.31 -14.40
C GLU A 482 10.35 -39.16 -15.85
N GLN A 483 9.82 -39.94 -16.80
CA GLN A 483 10.15 -39.85 -18.22
C GLN A 483 9.01 -39.17 -19.00
N GLU A 484 8.76 -37.88 -18.73
CA GLU A 484 7.92 -37.05 -19.59
C GLU A 484 8.56 -36.96 -20.98
N GLY A 485 7.96 -37.62 -21.99
CA GLY A 485 8.28 -37.44 -23.40
C GLY A 485 9.00 -38.60 -24.11
N GLN A 486 9.29 -39.72 -23.44
CA GLN A 486 9.79 -40.93 -24.11
C GLN A 486 8.75 -42.06 -24.07
N PRO A 487 8.43 -42.71 -25.21
CA PRO A 487 7.52 -43.84 -25.25
C PRO A 487 8.10 -44.98 -24.42
N ILE A 488 7.32 -45.45 -23.45
CA ILE A 488 7.73 -46.53 -22.55
C ILE A 488 7.47 -47.85 -23.26
N TRP A 489 8.52 -48.49 -23.76
CA TRP A 489 8.44 -49.76 -24.44
C TRP A 489 8.47 -50.92 -23.45
N SER A 490 7.59 -51.90 -23.67
CA SER A 490 7.64 -53.17 -22.95
C SER A 490 8.47 -54.18 -23.75
N TYR A 491 9.21 -55.04 -23.06
CA TYR A 491 10.06 -56.04 -23.69
C TYR A 491 10.18 -57.32 -22.85
N HIS A 492 10.50 -58.41 -23.53
CA HIS A 492 10.99 -59.62 -22.88
C HIS A 492 12.52 -59.62 -22.88
N GLU A 493 13.12 -59.93 -21.75
CA GLU A 493 14.55 -60.20 -21.65
C GLU A 493 14.77 -61.69 -21.85
N LEU A 494 15.60 -62.03 -22.83
CA LEU A 494 16.01 -63.40 -23.13
C LEU A 494 17.51 -63.54 -22.86
N THR A 495 17.84 -64.48 -21.99
CA THR A 495 19.22 -64.84 -21.64
C THR A 495 19.54 -66.26 -22.09
N PHE A 496 20.48 -66.38 -23.00
CA PHE A 496 21.10 -67.67 -23.35
C PHE A 496 22.36 -67.86 -22.52
N ARG A 497 22.55 -69.07 -21.97
CA ARG A 497 23.80 -69.47 -21.33
C ARG A 497 24.15 -70.89 -21.77
N GLU A 498 25.14 -71.02 -22.64
CA GLU A 498 25.50 -72.29 -23.25
C GLU A 498 27.01 -72.46 -23.33
N SER A 499 27.49 -73.71 -23.26
CA SER A 499 28.92 -74.03 -23.47
C SER A 499 29.29 -74.18 -24.96
N THR A 500 28.30 -74.12 -25.85
CA THR A 500 28.47 -74.19 -27.31
C THR A 500 28.28 -72.81 -27.95
N PRO A 501 28.86 -72.57 -29.15
CA PRO A 501 28.64 -71.33 -29.89
C PRO A 501 27.15 -71.06 -30.13
N LEU A 502 26.70 -69.82 -29.90
CA LEU A 502 25.27 -69.47 -29.89
C LEU A 502 24.62 -69.38 -31.27
N GLN A 503 25.36 -69.56 -32.36
CA GLN A 503 24.87 -69.36 -33.74
C GLN A 503 23.60 -70.17 -34.05
N GLU A 504 23.52 -71.43 -33.62
CA GLU A 504 22.34 -72.26 -33.85
C GLU A 504 21.14 -71.84 -33.00
N TYR A 505 21.40 -71.31 -31.79
CA TYR A 505 20.36 -70.79 -30.91
C TYR A 505 19.79 -69.46 -31.41
N LEU A 506 20.62 -68.63 -32.05
CA LEU A 506 20.16 -67.38 -32.66
C LEU A 506 19.17 -67.61 -33.80
N LYS A 507 19.30 -68.72 -34.55
CA LYS A 507 18.31 -69.11 -35.57
C LYS A 507 16.93 -69.42 -34.98
N LEU A 508 16.84 -69.81 -33.71
CA LEU A 508 15.56 -70.09 -33.06
C LEU A 508 14.75 -68.83 -32.77
N VAL A 509 15.39 -67.66 -32.81
CA VAL A 509 14.78 -66.35 -32.55
C VAL A 509 14.91 -65.39 -33.73
N SER A 510 15.42 -65.86 -34.88
CA SER A 510 15.75 -65.02 -36.04
C SER A 510 14.52 -64.45 -36.77
N ASP A 511 13.35 -65.05 -36.56
CA ASP A 511 12.07 -64.60 -37.11
C ASP A 511 11.30 -63.66 -36.17
N ILE A 512 11.76 -63.48 -34.92
CA ILE A 512 11.19 -62.51 -34.00
C ILE A 512 11.74 -61.12 -34.39
N PRO A 513 10.90 -60.22 -34.93
CA PRO A 513 11.31 -58.86 -35.28
C PRO A 513 11.56 -58.04 -34.00
N ALA A 514 12.29 -56.93 -34.12
CA ALA A 514 12.60 -56.01 -33.01
C ALA A 514 13.39 -56.64 -31.84
N ARG A 515 14.31 -57.55 -32.17
CA ARG A 515 15.30 -58.13 -31.24
C ARG A 515 16.54 -57.26 -31.13
N VAL A 516 16.84 -56.77 -29.94
CA VAL A 516 17.98 -55.88 -29.69
C VAL A 516 19.00 -56.62 -28.82
N PRO A 517 20.20 -56.93 -29.33
CA PRO A 517 21.26 -57.48 -28.49
C PRO A 517 21.73 -56.42 -27.49
N GLU A 518 21.84 -56.79 -26.21
CA GLU A 518 22.31 -55.89 -25.15
C GLU A 518 23.78 -56.17 -24.83
N GLN A 519 24.09 -57.44 -24.55
CA GLN A 519 25.43 -57.84 -24.14
C GLN A 519 25.71 -59.30 -24.52
N LEU A 520 26.91 -59.56 -25.05
CA LEU A 520 27.48 -60.89 -25.17
C LEU A 520 28.66 -61.03 -24.21
N THR A 521 28.74 -62.12 -23.48
CA THR A 521 29.83 -62.42 -22.57
C THR A 521 30.39 -63.81 -22.88
N TYR A 522 31.71 -63.94 -22.91
CA TYR A 522 32.38 -65.23 -23.04
C TYR A 522 33.38 -65.42 -21.89
N ASP A 523 33.22 -66.51 -21.14
CA ASP A 523 34.17 -66.91 -20.12
C ASP A 523 35.10 -68.00 -20.70
N PRO A 524 36.40 -67.72 -20.84
CA PRO A 524 37.33 -68.62 -21.50
C PRO A 524 37.64 -69.89 -20.70
N TYR A 525 37.36 -69.93 -19.39
CA TYR A 525 37.73 -71.07 -18.54
C TYR A 525 36.66 -72.15 -18.49
N ASN A 526 35.39 -71.76 -18.44
CA ASN A 526 34.25 -72.68 -18.52
C ASN A 526 33.69 -72.79 -19.95
N GLN A 527 34.29 -72.07 -20.90
CA GLN A 527 33.86 -71.99 -22.31
C GLN A 527 32.39 -71.62 -22.45
N THR A 528 31.86 -70.83 -21.51
CA THR A 528 30.44 -70.49 -21.46
C THR A 528 30.18 -69.16 -22.15
N TRP A 529 29.28 -69.18 -23.12
CA TRP A 529 28.71 -68.02 -23.77
C TRP A 529 27.46 -67.61 -23.03
N THR A 530 27.33 -66.33 -22.69
CA THR A 530 26.11 -65.74 -22.14
C THR A 530 25.68 -64.56 -23.01
N MET A 531 24.48 -64.62 -23.58
CA MET A 531 23.92 -63.53 -24.38
C MET A 531 22.63 -63.03 -23.78
N VAL A 532 22.55 -61.71 -23.59
CA VAL A 532 21.35 -61.00 -23.16
C VAL A 532 20.81 -60.20 -24.34
N MET A 533 19.54 -60.37 -24.66
CA MET A 533 18.85 -59.60 -25.68
C MET A 533 17.45 -59.21 -25.22
N ARG A 534 16.97 -58.08 -25.73
CA ARG A 534 15.63 -57.56 -25.48
C ARG A 534 14.76 -57.77 -26.71
N LEU A 535 13.61 -58.38 -26.50
CA LEU A 535 12.60 -58.60 -27.52
C LEU A 535 11.48 -57.59 -27.28
N TYR A 536 11.51 -56.50 -28.04
CA TYR A 536 10.50 -55.46 -27.91
C TYR A 536 9.18 -55.92 -28.52
N HIS A 537 8.08 -55.57 -27.87
CA HIS A 537 6.73 -55.84 -28.36
C HIS A 537 5.91 -54.55 -28.43
N GLU A 538 4.81 -54.59 -29.17
CA GLU A 538 3.95 -53.42 -29.41
C GLU A 538 3.53 -52.79 -28.07
N ALA A 539 3.75 -51.47 -27.94
CA ALA A 539 3.30 -50.70 -26.79
C ALA A 539 1.76 -50.68 -26.83
N ARG A 540 1.11 -51.10 -25.75
CA ARG A 540 -0.34 -51.01 -25.60
C ARG A 540 -0.71 -49.54 -25.81
N GLN A 541 -1.30 -49.20 -26.96
CA GLN A 541 -2.03 -47.95 -27.10
C GLN A 541 -3.29 -48.17 -26.27
N ASP A 542 -3.26 -47.76 -25.01
CA ASP A 542 -4.47 -47.69 -24.21
C ASP A 542 -5.41 -46.69 -24.91
N GLU A 543 -6.53 -47.21 -25.43
CA GLU A 543 -7.65 -46.46 -26.02
C GLU A 543 -8.30 -45.48 -25.05
#